data_AF-A0A9Q3J2J9-F1
#
_entry.id   AF-A0A9Q3J2J9-F1
#
_cell.length_a   1.000
_cell.length_b   1.000
_cell.length_c   1.000
_cell.angle_alpha   90.00
_cell.angle_beta   90.00
_cell.angle_gamma   90.00
#
_symmetry.space_group_name_H-M   'P 1'
#
loop_
_entity.id
_entity.type
_entity.pdbx_description
1 polymer ?
#
loop_
_entity_poly.entity_id
_entity_poly.type
_entity_poly.pdbx_seq_one_letter_code
_entity_poly.pdbx_strand_id
1 'polypeptide(L)' 'MRSNMTHNQIEIGCDRSGTPNPDKTSSKEVTSRKLDCPFRLYARKYAKTTWTLKVKNLEHGHDATESIMEHPAFRKFN' A
#
# COMPACT_ATOMS: atom_id res chain seq x y z
N MET A 1 1.90 -0.33 -3.57
CA MET A 1 0.89 0.72 -3.30
C MET A 1 -0.50 0.17 -3.58
N ARG A 2 -1.47 0.44 -2.72
CA ARG A 2 -2.88 0.14 -2.98
C ARG A 2 -3.65 1.42 -3.20
N SER A 3 -4.63 1.38 -4.08
CA SER A 3 -5.52 2.51 -4.33
C SER A 3 -6.99 2.14 -4.15
N ASN A 4 -7.75 3.03 -3.54
CA ASN A 4 -9.20 3.04 -3.59
C ASN A 4 -9.64 4.28 -4.37
N MET A 5 -10.47 4.09 -5.39
CA MET A 5 -10.81 5.13 -6.37
C MET A 5 -12.30 5.44 -6.33
N THR A 6 -12.63 6.73 -6.23
CA THR A 6 -13.96 7.27 -6.50
C THR A 6 -13.85 8.35 -7.60
N HIS A 7 -14.96 8.88 -8.10
CA HIS A 7 -14.94 9.87 -9.18
C HIS A 7 -14.04 11.07 -8.80
N ASN A 8 -12.91 11.22 -9.49
CA ASN A 8 -11.88 12.26 -9.29
C ASN A 8 -11.09 12.20 -7.98
N GLN A 9 -11.15 11.11 -7.22
CA GLN A 9 -10.40 10.95 -5.97
C GLN A 9 -9.74 9.59 -5.88
N ILE A 10 -8.55 9.55 -5.28
CA ILE A 10 -7.82 8.34 -5.04
C ILE A 10 -7.17 8.42 -3.65
N GLU A 11 -7.33 7.37 -2.87
CA GLU A 11 -6.54 7.16 -1.67
C GLU A 11 -5.43 6.17 -1.98
N ILE A 12 -4.18 6.51 -1.66
CA ILE A 12 -3.00 5.68 -1.89
C ILE A 12 -2.45 5.25 -0.53
N GLY A 13 -2.28 3.94 -0.34
CA GLY A 13 -1.71 3.36 0.88
C GLY A 13 -0.39 2.63 0.64
N CYS A 14 0.35 2.41 1.72
CA CYS A 14 1.54 1.56 1.77
C CYS A 14 1.20 0.14 1.26
N ASP A 15 2.14 -0.55 0.61
CA ASP A 15 1.97 -1.94 0.17
C ASP A 15 1.72 -2.92 1.34
N ARG A 16 2.24 -2.60 2.52
CA ARG A 16 2.00 -3.33 3.78
C ARG A 16 0.67 -2.98 4.47
N SER A 17 -0.19 -2.18 3.84
CA SER A 17 -1.50 -1.80 4.38
C SER A 17 -2.50 -2.96 4.40
N GLY A 18 -3.48 -2.84 5.32
CA GLY A 18 -4.58 -3.77 5.51
C GLY A 18 -4.22 -4.87 6.49
N THR A 19 -5.24 -5.55 7.00
CA THR A 19 -5.06 -6.61 7.99
C THR A 19 -4.59 -7.91 7.33
N PRO A 20 -3.61 -8.61 7.91
CA PRO A 20 -3.36 -10.00 7.55
C PRO A 20 -4.64 -10.81 7.79
N ASN A 21 -4.98 -11.69 6.85
CA ASN A 21 -6.17 -12.53 6.98
C ASN A 21 -5.79 -13.75 7.85
N PRO A 22 -6.37 -13.91 9.06
CA PRO A 22 -6.02 -15.00 9.96
C PRO A 22 -6.44 -16.38 9.41
N ASP A 23 -7.49 -16.43 8.58
CA ASP A 23 -8.04 -17.70 8.04
C ASP A 23 -7.31 -18.18 6.79
N LYS A 24 -6.39 -17.38 6.24
CA LYS A 24 -5.52 -17.79 5.14
C LYS A 24 -4.23 -18.39 5.69
N THR A 25 -4.33 -19.57 6.29
CA THR A 25 -3.20 -20.50 6.43
C THR A 25 -2.88 -21.05 5.04
N SER A 26 -2.28 -20.21 4.18
CA SER A 26 -1.82 -20.66 2.87
C SER A 26 -0.81 -21.78 3.09
N SER A 27 -1.11 -22.97 2.57
CA SER A 27 -0.21 -24.13 2.53
C SER A 27 1.05 -23.90 1.68
N LYS A 28 1.15 -22.74 1.02
CA LYS A 28 2.39 -22.18 0.48
C LYS A 28 2.89 -21.12 1.46
N GLU A 29 4.15 -21.20 1.86
CA GLU A 29 4.90 -20.25 2.71
C GLU A 29 4.98 -18.84 2.11
N VAL A 30 3.85 -18.20 1.91
CA VAL A 30 3.72 -16.80 1.57
C VAL A 30 3.06 -16.16 2.76
N THR A 31 3.84 -15.97 3.82
CA THR A 31 3.46 -15.14 4.96
C THR A 31 3.01 -13.78 4.41
N SER A 32 1.75 -13.42 4.69
CA SER A 32 1.21 -12.14 4.28
C SER A 32 2.01 -11.02 4.95
N ARG A 33 2.69 -10.17 4.17
CA ARG A 33 3.44 -8.99 4.67
C ARG A 33 2.58 -7.80 5.09
N LYS A 34 1.27 -8.02 5.19
CA LYS A 34 0.32 -7.02 5.66
C LYS A 34 0.50 -6.85 7.17
N LEU A 35 0.73 -5.62 7.60
CA LEU A 35 0.94 -5.25 9.01
C LEU A 35 0.02 -4.10 9.43
N ASP A 36 -1.06 -3.90 8.67
CA ASP A 36 -2.00 -2.79 8.86
C ASP A 36 -1.35 -1.40 8.94
N CYS A 37 -0.37 -1.16 8.06
CA CYS A 37 0.32 0.13 8.00
C CYS A 37 -0.67 1.31 7.83
N PRO A 38 -0.61 2.34 8.70
CA PRO A 38 -1.57 3.43 8.72
C PRO A 38 -1.28 4.54 7.70
N PHE A 39 -0.12 4.50 7.02
CA PHE A 39 0.24 5.49 6.01
C PHE A 39 -0.82 5.64 4.92
N ARG A 40 -1.23 6.88 4.67
CA ARG A 40 -2.26 7.24 3.69
C ARG A 40 -1.95 8.57 3.02
N LEU A 41 -1.98 8.57 1.70
CA LEU A 41 -2.06 9.76 0.85
C LEU A 41 -3.45 9.84 0.25
N TYR A 42 -3.93 11.05 0.06
CA TYR A 42 -5.15 11.34 -0.67
C TYR A 42 -4.83 12.26 -1.83
N ALA A 43 -5.24 11.87 -3.04
CA ALA A 43 -5.16 12.73 -4.19
C ALA A 43 -6.56 13.02 -4.75
N ARG A 44 -6.79 14.28 -5.12
CA ARG A 44 -8.02 14.73 -5.76
C ARG A 44 -7.69 15.47 -7.04
N LYS A 45 -8.40 15.13 -8.11
CA LYS A 45 -8.35 15.84 -9.38
C LYS A 45 -9.26 17.07 -9.28
N TYR A 46 -8.71 18.25 -9.51
CA TYR A 46 -9.46 19.52 -9.51
C TYR A 46 -9.82 19.97 -10.93
N ALA A 47 -8.92 19.74 -11.88
CA ALA A 47 -9.12 20.08 -13.29
C ALA A 47 -8.55 18.96 -14.18
N LYS A 48 -8.70 19.07 -15.52
CA LYS A 48 -8.24 18.03 -16.46
C LYS A 48 -6.78 17.59 -16.23
N THR A 49 -5.91 18.51 -15.83
CA THR A 49 -4.47 18.30 -15.68
C THR A 49 -3.93 18.56 -14.26
N THR A 50 -4.78 18.99 -13.31
CA THR A 50 -4.33 19.42 -11.98
C THR A 50 -4.83 18.48 -10.89
N TRP A 51 -3.88 18.00 -10.09
CA TRP A 51 -4.12 17.17 -8.91
C TRP A 51 -3.58 17.87 -7.66
N THR A 52 -4.30 17.71 -6.54
CA THR A 52 -3.75 18.02 -5.23
C THR A 52 -3.51 16.72 -4.49
N LEU A 53 -2.31 16.57 -3.94
CA LEU A 53 -1.97 15.49 -3.04
C LEU A 53 -1.95 16.04 -1.61
N LYS A 54 -2.56 15.31 -0.69
CA LYS A 54 -2.55 15.58 0.74
C LYS A 54 -2.10 14.34 1.48
N VAL A 55 -1.24 14.50 2.46
CA VAL A 55 -0.93 13.42 3.38
C VAL A 55 -2.05 13.34 4.42
N LYS A 56 -2.70 12.17 4.53
CA LYS A 56 -3.69 11.90 5.58
C LYS A 56 -3.01 11.36 6.83
N ASN A 57 -2.02 10.48 6.66
CA ASN A 57 -1.16 10.02 7.75
C ASN A 57 0.26 9.76 7.20
N LEU A 58 1.26 10.34 7.87
CA LEU A 58 2.68 10.24 7.54
C LEU A 58 3.36 9.00 8.15
N GLU A 59 2.79 8.42 9.21
CA GLU A 59 3.45 7.37 9.97
C GLU A 59 3.38 6.01 9.26
N HIS A 60 4.53 5.35 9.20
CA HIS A 60 4.62 3.94 8.87
C HIS A 60 4.88 3.21 10.18
N GLY A 61 3.90 2.45 10.68
CA GLY A 61 4.03 1.63 11.90
C GLY A 61 4.98 0.42 11.73
N HIS A 62 5.97 0.54 10.87
CA HIS A 62 6.99 -0.46 10.55
C HIS A 62 8.19 0.23 9.90
N ASP A 63 9.35 -0.42 9.97
CA ASP A 63 10.56 0.09 9.33
C ASP A 63 10.48 0.05 7.80
N ALA A 64 11.29 0.89 7.17
CA ALA A 64 11.55 0.80 5.74
C ALA A 64 12.19 -0.55 5.41
N THR A 65 11.97 -1.02 4.18
CA THR A 65 12.65 -2.22 3.70
C THR A 65 14.08 -1.86 3.33
N GLU A 66 15.06 -2.66 3.73
CA GLU A 66 16.49 -2.37 3.50
C GLU A 66 16.88 -2.47 2.02
N SER A 67 16.22 -3.36 1.27
CA SER A 67 16.47 -3.56 -0.16
C SER A 67 15.19 -3.58 -0.98
N ILE A 68 15.22 -2.89 -2.13
CA ILE A 68 14.12 -2.91 -3.11
C ILE A 68 13.86 -4.32 -3.66
N MET A 69 14.87 -5.20 -3.63
CA MET A 69 14.78 -6.59 -4.08
C MET A 69 13.79 -7.42 -3.24
N GLU A 70 13.52 -6.99 -2.00
CA GLU A 70 12.55 -7.64 -1.12
C GLU A 70 11.11 -7.20 -1.43
N HIS A 71 10.91 -6.12 -2.19
CA HIS A 71 9.58 -5.65 -2.55
C HIS A 71 8.88 -6.66 -3.48
N PRO A 72 7.58 -6.97 -3.29
CA PRO A 72 6.93 -8.06 -4.02
C PRO A 72 6.98 -7.92 -5.54
N ALA A 73 7.06 -6.68 -6.05
CA ALA A 73 7.19 -6.40 -7.48
C ALA A 73 8.50 -6.92 -8.11
N PHE A 74 9.54 -7.18 -7.31
CA PHE A 74 10.84 -7.70 -7.75
C PHE A 74 11.00 -9.20 -7.48
N ARG A 75 9.97 -9.86 -6.94
CA ARG A 75 10.00 -11.31 -6.74
C ARG A 75 9.98 -11.97 -8.11
N LYS A 76 11.08 -12.63 -8.49
CA LYS A 76 11.12 -13.43 -9.72
C LYS A 76 10.07 -14.52 -9.62
N PHE A 77 9.25 -14.67 -10.66
CA PHE A 77 8.40 -15.85 -10.82
C PHE A 77 9.35 -17.02 -11.10
N ASN A 78 9.52 -17.90 -10.11
CA ASN A 78 10.13 -19.21 -10.28
C ASN A 78 9.02 -20.25 -10.26
#